data_AF-A0A944YVQ2-F1
#
_entry.id   AF-A0A944YVQ2-F1
#
_cell.length_a   1.000
_cell.length_b   1.000
_cell.length_c   1.000
_cell.angle_alpha   90.00
_cell.angle_beta   90.00
_cell.angle_gamma   90.00
#
_symmetry.space_group_name_H-M   'P 1'
#
loop_
_entity.id
_entity.type
_entity.pdbx_description
1 polymer ?
#
loop_
_entity_poly.entity_id
_entity_poly.type
_entity_poly.pdbx_seq_one_letter_code
_entity_poly.pdbx_strand_id
1 'polypeptide(L)'
;LKMGYGLTLEKAQEWGLYISSGRGKTSAGIEEPSLFVEPGTFLVRPDQTLYFATVQTMPFARPSFGDILKAIDFVVAKDYPARGEVTEIGV
;
A
#
# COMPACT_ATOMS: atom_id res chain seq x y z
N LEU A 1 0.07 -5.70 -18.13
CA LEU A 1 0.38 -5.36 -16.71
C LEU A 1 1.88 -5.14 -16.61
N LYS A 2 2.33 -3.99 -16.08
CA LYS A 2 3.74 -3.80 -15.71
C LYS A 2 3.89 -4.29 -14.27
N MET A 3 4.77 -5.26 -14.03
CA MET A 3 5.05 -5.76 -12.68
C MET A 3 6.46 -5.35 -12.28
N GLY A 4 6.58 -4.71 -11.12
CA GLY A 4 7.87 -4.46 -10.46
C GLY A 4 8.19 -5.59 -9.48
N TYR A 5 9.46 -5.83 -9.23
CA TYR A 5 9.96 -6.79 -8.24
C TYR A 5 11.27 -6.27 -7.62
N GLY A 6 11.75 -6.93 -6.57
CA GLY A 6 13.01 -6.55 -5.91
C GLY A 6 12.90 -5.37 -4.95
N LEU A 7 11.72 -5.14 -4.36
CA LEU A 7 11.59 -4.19 -3.25
C LEU A 7 12.44 -4.66 -2.07
N THR A 8 13.44 -3.86 -1.68
CA THR A 8 14.28 -4.16 -0.53
C THR A 8 13.55 -3.84 0.78
N LEU A 9 14.01 -4.43 1.88
CA LEU A 9 13.42 -4.18 3.21
C LEU A 9 13.58 -2.71 3.63
N GLU A 10 14.73 -2.10 3.34
CA GLU A 10 15.01 -0.70 3.62
C GLU A 10 14.03 0.20 2.85
N LYS A 11 13.84 -0.09 1.56
CA LYS A 11 12.89 0.68 0.75
C LYS A 11 11.45 0.48 1.21
N ALA A 12 11.08 -0.73 1.64
CA ALA A 12 9.76 -0.98 2.21
C ALA A 12 9.52 -0.13 3.47
N GLN A 13 10.50 -0.01 4.36
CA GLN A 13 10.42 0.84 5.56
C GLN A 13 10.32 2.33 5.23
N GLU A 14 11.07 2.81 4.22
CA GLU A 14 10.93 4.19 3.73
C GLU A 14 9.50 4.51 3.26
N TRP A 15 8.80 3.50 2.71
CA TRP A 15 7.40 3.59 2.30
C TRP A 15 6.41 3.37 3.47
N GLY A 16 6.91 3.21 4.69
CA GLY A 16 6.11 2.97 5.89
C GLY A 16 5.54 1.54 6.00
N LEU A 17 5.96 0.61 5.14
CA LEU A 17 5.49 -0.78 5.18
C LEU A 17 6.10 -1.53 6.36
N TYR A 18 5.32 -2.47 6.92
CA TYR A 18 5.77 -3.31 8.01
C TYR A 18 6.57 -4.51 7.50
N ILE A 19 7.52 -4.97 8.31
CA ILE A 19 8.28 -6.19 8.08
C ILE A 19 7.84 -7.22 9.10
N SER A 20 7.49 -8.41 8.62
CA SER A 20 7.12 -9.56 9.45
C SER A 20 8.22 -10.61 9.40
N SER A 21 8.39 -11.34 10.51
CA SER A 21 9.18 -12.56 10.53
C SER A 21 8.34 -13.75 10.05
N GLY A 22 8.96 -14.62 9.25
CA GLY A 22 8.35 -15.86 8.81
C GLY A 22 8.08 -16.80 9.98
N ARG A 23 6.97 -17.54 9.89
CA ARG A 23 6.53 -18.54 10.89
C ARG A 23 6.63 -19.97 10.36
N GLY A 24 7.39 -20.17 9.29
CA GLY A 24 7.59 -21.46 8.62
C GLY A 24 6.59 -21.67 7.50
N LYS A 25 6.02 -22.88 7.44
CA LYS A 25 5.16 -23.30 6.34
C LYS A 25 3.75 -22.72 6.41
N THR A 26 3.33 -22.02 5.36
CA THR A 26 1.95 -21.55 5.19
C THR A 26 0.97 -22.71 4.92
N SER A 27 -0.33 -22.42 5.00
CA SER A 27 -1.40 -23.36 4.61
C SER A 27 -1.36 -23.78 3.13
N ALA A 28 -0.70 -22.98 2.28
CA ALA A 28 -0.45 -23.29 0.88
C ALA A 28 0.80 -24.18 0.67
N GLY A 29 1.47 -24.58 1.75
CA GLY A 29 2.67 -25.42 1.69
C GLY A 29 3.95 -24.68 1.29
N ILE A 30 3.93 -23.35 1.29
CA ILE A 30 5.07 -22.49 0.96
C ILE A 30 5.80 -22.14 2.26
N GLU A 31 7.12 -22.33 2.28
CA GLU A 31 7.97 -21.82 3.37
C GLU A 31 8.09 -20.31 3.26
N GLU A 32 7.73 -19.61 4.33
CA GLU A 32 7.91 -18.16 4.39
C GLU A 32 9.39 -17.78 4.43
N PRO A 33 9.78 -16.67 3.78
CA PRO A 33 11.10 -16.08 4.02
C PRO A 33 11.30 -15.76 5.49
N SER A 34 12.56 -15.69 5.94
CA SER A 34 12.88 -15.27 7.31
C SER A 34 12.30 -13.89 7.65
N LEU A 35 12.29 -12.98 6.66
CA LEU A 35 11.68 -11.65 6.73
C LEU A 35 10.93 -11.38 5.42
N PHE A 36 9.74 -10.79 5.53
CA PHE A 36 8.95 -10.35 4.37
C PHE A 36 8.21 -9.05 4.67
N VAL A 37 7.80 -8.37 3.60
CA VAL A 37 7.10 -7.09 3.66
C VAL A 37 5.60 -7.33 3.69
N GLU A 38 4.93 -6.76 4.68
CA GLU A 38 3.46 -6.74 4.76
C GLU A 38 2.87 -5.84 3.67
N PRO A 39 1.64 -6.12 3.22
CA PRO A 39 1.10 -5.45 2.05
C PRO A 39 0.72 -3.99 2.32
N GLY A 40 0.97 -3.16 1.31
CA GLY A 40 0.40 -1.83 1.20
C GLY A 40 -0.25 -1.60 -0.17
N THR A 41 -1.13 -0.62 -0.25
CA THR A 41 -1.71 -0.12 -1.51
C THR A 41 -1.54 1.39 -1.52
N PHE A 42 -0.97 1.91 -2.61
CA PHE A 42 -0.74 3.33 -2.80
C PHE A 42 -1.34 3.74 -4.14
N LEU A 43 -2.15 4.79 -4.15
CA LEU A 43 -2.61 5.44 -5.38
C LEU A 43 -1.86 6.75 -5.53
N VAL A 44 -1.11 6.85 -6.62
CA VAL A 44 -0.27 8.00 -6.93
C VAL A 44 -0.74 8.62 -8.24
N ARG A 45 -0.95 9.93 -8.23
CA ARG A 45 -1.31 10.69 -9.44
C ARG A 45 -0.14 10.80 -10.42
N PRO A 46 -0.39 11.13 -11.70
CA PRO A 46 0.67 11.35 -12.67
C PRO A 46 1.68 12.45 -12.28
N ASP A 47 1.25 13.42 -11.46
CA ASP A 47 2.09 14.49 -10.90
C ASP A 47 2.88 14.08 -9.65
N GLN A 48 2.85 12.79 -9.29
CA GLN A 48 3.50 12.18 -8.12
C GLN A 48 2.83 12.51 -6.77
N THR A 49 1.66 13.15 -6.76
CA THR A 49 0.88 13.33 -5.53
C THR A 49 0.36 11.99 -5.01
N LEU A 50 0.63 11.67 -3.74
CA LEU A 50 -0.01 10.56 -3.05
C LEU A 50 -1.49 10.89 -2.80
N TYR A 51 -2.39 10.10 -3.37
CA TYR A 51 -3.84 10.32 -3.26
C TYR A 51 -4.47 9.47 -2.15
N PHE A 52 -3.97 8.25 -1.98
CA PHE A 52 -4.49 7.29 -1.02
C PHE A 52 -3.39 6.30 -0.66
N ALA A 53 -3.33 5.92 0.62
CA ALA A 53 -2.49 4.84 1.09
C ALA A 53 -3.26 3.98 2.10
N THR A 54 -3.12 2.66 1.98
CA THR A 54 -3.40 1.74 3.08
C THR A 54 -2.15 0.93 3.36
N VAL A 55 -1.71 0.97 4.60
CA VAL A 55 -0.63 0.13 5.11
C VAL A 55 -1.18 -0.67 6.27
N GLN A 56 -0.88 -1.96 6.32
CA GLN A 56 -1.38 -2.84 7.35
C GLN A 56 -0.34 -3.88 7.75
N THR A 57 -0.44 -4.37 8.98
CA THR A 57 0.30 -5.54 9.48
C THR A 57 -0.47 -6.84 9.27
N MET A 58 -1.75 -6.78 8.88
CA MET A 58 -2.60 -7.94 8.69
C MET A 58 -2.52 -8.43 7.25
N PRO A 59 -2.31 -9.74 7.00
CA PRO A 59 -2.12 -10.23 5.63
C PRO A 59 -3.41 -10.30 4.79
N PHE A 60 -4.60 -10.20 5.43
CA PHE A 60 -5.89 -10.54 4.81
C PHE A 60 -6.87 -9.37 4.58
N ALA A 61 -6.76 -8.25 5.29
CA ALA A 61 -7.78 -7.18 5.28
C ALA A 61 -7.50 -6.10 4.22
N ARG A 62 -7.31 -6.51 2.96
CA ARG A 62 -6.95 -5.59 1.86
C ARG A 62 -8.20 -4.86 1.32
N PRO A 63 -8.07 -3.58 0.88
CA PRO A 63 -9.14 -2.89 0.19
C PRO A 63 -9.61 -3.65 -1.05
N SER A 64 -10.92 -3.68 -1.26
CA SER A 64 -11.53 -4.21 -2.49
C SER A 64 -11.10 -3.36 -3.69
N PHE A 65 -10.35 -3.96 -4.63
CA PHE A 65 -9.94 -3.24 -5.84
C PHE A 65 -11.12 -2.82 -6.72
N GLY A 66 -12.25 -3.55 -6.67
CA GLY A 66 -13.47 -3.12 -7.36
C GLY A 66 -14.02 -1.80 -6.83
N ASP A 67 -13.95 -1.58 -5.52
CA ASP A 67 -14.41 -0.33 -4.91
C ASP A 67 -13.38 0.80 -5.09
N ILE A 68 -12.08 0.47 -5.07
CA ILE A 68 -11.01 1.42 -5.40
C ILE A 68 -11.15 1.92 -6.85
N LEU A 69 -11.44 1.04 -7.82
CA LEU A 69 -11.62 1.45 -9.22
C LEU A 69 -12.82 2.38 -9.39
N LYS A 70 -13.97 2.09 -8.76
CA LYS A 70 -15.14 2.98 -8.76
C LYS A 70 -14.82 4.34 -8.14
N ALA A 71 -14.03 4.35 -7.06
CA ALA A 71 -13.57 5.59 -6.44
C ALA A 71 -12.66 6.38 -7.39
N ILE A 72 -11.73 5.72 -8.09
CA ILE A 72 -10.88 6.35 -9.10
C ILE A 72 -11.72 7.00 -10.21
N ASP A 73 -12.74 6.31 -10.74
CA ASP A 73 -13.64 6.87 -11.75
C ASP A 73 -14.30 8.17 -11.27
N PHE A 74 -14.79 8.19 -10.04
CA PHE A 74 -15.36 9.39 -9.43
C PHE A 74 -14.32 10.51 -9.26
N VAL A 75 -13.13 10.18 -8.75
CA VAL A 75 -12.04 11.13 -8.51
C VAL A 75 -11.62 11.80 -9.81
N VAL A 76 -11.45 11.03 -10.90
CA VAL A 76 -11.10 11.54 -12.21
C VAL A 76 -12.25 12.38 -12.80
N ALA A 77 -13.49 11.91 -12.70
CA ALA A 77 -14.65 12.63 -13.25
C ALA A 77 -14.95 13.96 -12.54
N LYS A 78 -14.57 14.09 -11.27
CA LYS A 78 -14.84 15.28 -10.44
C LYS A 78 -13.61 16.13 -10.16
N ASP A 79 -12.44 15.72 -10.65
CA ASP A 79 -11.15 16.29 -10.25
C ASP A 79 -11.05 16.44 -8.71
N TYR A 80 -11.52 15.42 -7.99
CA TYR A 80 -11.67 15.52 -6.53
C TYR A 80 -10.28 15.56 -5.87
N PRO A 81 -9.99 16.49 -4.95
CA PRO A 81 -8.65 16.67 -4.43
C PRO A 81 -8.23 15.53 -3.48
N ALA A 82 -6.92 15.27 -3.43
CA ALA A 82 -6.34 14.48 -2.35
C ALA A 82 -6.58 15.16 -1.00
N ARG A 83 -6.53 14.39 0.09
CA ARG A 83 -6.69 14.88 1.47
C ARG A 83 -5.47 14.49 2.31
N GLY A 84 -5.29 15.13 3.46
CA GLY A 84 -4.16 14.87 4.37
C GLY A 84 -3.01 15.86 4.21
N GLU A 85 -3.31 17.05 3.73
CA GLU A 85 -2.38 18.11 3.35
C GLU A 85 -1.82 18.93 4.51
N VAL A 86 -2.34 18.76 5.73
CA VAL A 86 -1.92 19.51 6.92
C VAL A 86 -0.63 18.91 7.48
N THR A 87 0.48 19.64 7.37
CA THR A 87 1.82 19.21 7.87
C THR A 87 2.14 19.72 9.27
N GLU A 88 1.49 20.81 9.70
CA GLU A 88 1.65 21.41 11.02
C GLU A 88 0.25 21.71 11.58
N ILE A 89 0.00 21.24 12.79
CA ILE A 89 -1.20 21.61 13.54
C ILE A 89 -0.76 22.77 14.41
N GLY A 90 -1.19 23.99 14.08
CA GLY A 90 -0.80 25.22 14.78
C GLY A 90 -1.36 25.29 16.20
N VAL A 91 -0.80 24.47 17.10
CA VAL A 91 -1.06 24.45 18.55
C VAL A 91 0.12 25.08 19.27
#